data_AF-A0A7W0ZIC5-F1
#
_entry.id   AF-A0A7W0ZIC5-F1
#
_cell.length_a   1.000
_cell.length_b   1.000
_cell.length_c   1.000
_cell.angle_alpha   90.00
_cell.angle_beta   90.00
_cell.angle_gamma   90.00
#
_symmetry.space_group_name_H-M   'P 1'
#
loop_
_entity.id
_entity.type
_entity.pdbx_description
1 polymer ?
#
loop_
_entity_poly.entity_id
_entity_poly.type
_entity_poly.pdbx_seq_one_letter_code
_entity_poly.pdbx_strand_id
1 'polypeptide(L)'
;GDARAAALDLSVADPRFAPDVLEASARRAVEAWAEAVDGADASLEAVASPSAVAELLHPGDAGQSTRLVVRGPRVRSIRIAALDAGTSPATMTIDIELGGVRYVENRDTAAVVSGSRTAATSFTERWTMALDGPDQGPWRVVRTAGVAAVAAA
;
A
#
# COMPACT_ATOMS: atom_id res chain seq x y z
N GLY A 1 -16.80 -11.52 -15.10
CA GLY A 1 -15.40 -11.97 -15.23
C GLY A 1 -14.70 -11.66 -13.93
N ASP A 2 -13.75 -12.48 -13.53
CA ASP A 2 -12.85 -12.15 -12.43
C ASP A 2 -11.85 -11.06 -12.87
N ALA A 3 -11.21 -10.37 -11.92
CA ALA A 3 -10.20 -9.33 -12.24
C ALA A 3 -9.04 -9.90 -13.06
N ARG A 4 -8.77 -11.20 -12.94
CA ARG A 4 -7.72 -11.91 -13.65
C ARG A 4 -8.02 -12.07 -15.14
N ALA A 5 -9.24 -12.45 -15.52
CA ALA A 5 -9.64 -12.56 -16.92
C ALA A 5 -9.62 -11.19 -17.62
N ALA A 6 -10.09 -10.14 -16.94
CA ALA A 6 -10.00 -8.78 -17.47
C ALA A 6 -8.55 -8.33 -17.71
N ALA A 7 -7.65 -8.66 -16.78
CA ALA A 7 -6.22 -8.40 -16.93
C ALA A 7 -5.62 -9.17 -18.13
N LEU A 8 -5.98 -10.44 -18.31
CA LEU A 8 -5.52 -11.25 -19.44
C LEU A 8 -5.96 -10.66 -20.79
N ASP A 9 -7.22 -10.25 -20.92
CA ASP A 9 -7.73 -9.65 -22.15
C ASP A 9 -7.00 -8.33 -22.49
N LEU A 10 -6.77 -7.48 -21.49
CA LEU A 10 -6.03 -6.22 -21.65
C LEU A 10 -4.55 -6.45 -22.00
N SER A 11 -3.95 -7.50 -21.45
CA SER A 11 -2.53 -7.82 -21.63
C SER A 11 -2.14 -8.14 -23.07
N VAL A 12 -3.10 -8.55 -23.91
CA VAL A 12 -2.89 -8.79 -25.35
C VAL A 12 -2.49 -7.50 -26.07
N ALA A 13 -3.08 -6.37 -25.68
CA ALA A 13 -2.81 -5.07 -26.27
C ALA A 13 -1.70 -4.30 -25.54
N ASP A 14 -1.59 -4.48 -24.23
CA ASP A 14 -0.62 -3.78 -23.40
C ASP A 14 -0.07 -4.68 -22.27
N PRO A 15 1.21 -5.09 -22.33
CA PRO A 15 1.80 -6.03 -21.38
C PRO A 15 1.84 -5.50 -19.94
N ARG A 16 1.64 -4.19 -19.72
CA ARG A 16 1.56 -3.61 -18.37
C ARG A 16 0.34 -4.08 -17.58
N PHE A 17 -0.65 -4.66 -18.25
CA PHE A 17 -1.83 -5.30 -17.65
C PHE A 17 -1.67 -6.81 -17.42
N ALA A 18 -0.51 -7.40 -17.78
CA ALA A 18 -0.28 -8.83 -17.54
C ALA A 18 -0.43 -9.17 -16.04
N PRO A 19 -1.13 -10.25 -15.66
CA PRO A 19 -1.40 -10.55 -14.26
C PRO A 19 -0.15 -10.62 -13.37
N ASP A 20 0.94 -11.17 -13.88
CA ASP A 20 2.23 -11.25 -13.20
C ASP A 20 2.86 -9.85 -12.98
N VAL A 21 2.73 -8.94 -13.94
CA VAL A 21 3.15 -7.54 -13.80
C VAL A 21 2.33 -6.84 -12.72
N LEU A 22 1.00 -7.03 -12.70
CA LEU A 22 0.13 -6.45 -11.68
C LEU A 22 0.46 -6.99 -10.28
N GLU A 23 0.62 -8.31 -10.15
CA GLU A 23 1.00 -8.98 -8.90
C GLU A 23 2.38 -8.52 -8.41
N ALA A 24 3.37 -8.40 -9.31
CA ALA A 24 4.70 -7.90 -8.98
C ALA A 24 4.70 -6.43 -8.55
N SER A 25 3.92 -5.58 -9.21
CA SER A 25 3.75 -4.17 -8.84
C SER A 25 3.12 -4.02 -7.46
N ALA A 26 2.05 -4.77 -7.18
CA ALA A 26 1.40 -4.75 -5.87
C ALA A 26 2.36 -5.21 -4.77
N ARG A 27 3.09 -6.30 -4.99
CA ARG A 27 4.11 -6.81 -4.06
C ARG A 27 5.19 -5.77 -3.78
N ARG A 28 5.75 -5.16 -4.82
CA ARG A 28 6.79 -4.13 -4.69
C ARG A 28 6.32 -2.94 -3.84
N ALA A 29 5.10 -2.47 -4.06
CA ALA A 29 4.53 -1.38 -3.28
C ALA A 29 4.40 -1.74 -1.79
N VAL A 30 3.92 -2.95 -1.48
CA VAL A 30 3.75 -3.41 -0.10
C VAL A 30 5.10 -3.62 0.60
N GLU A 31 6.10 -4.17 -0.10
CA GLU A 31 7.45 -4.35 0.44
C GLU A 31 8.13 -3.00 0.72
N ALA A 32 8.02 -2.04 -0.20
CA ALA A 32 8.54 -0.70 -0.02
C ALA A 32 7.88 0.04 1.16
N TRP A 33 6.57 -0.12 1.33
CA TRP A 33 5.86 0.43 2.50
C TRP A 33 6.32 -0.24 3.80
N ALA A 34 6.47 -1.58 3.81
CA ALA A 34 6.91 -2.33 4.97
C ALA A 34 8.32 -1.93 5.43
N GLU A 35 9.21 -1.58 4.50
CA GLU A 35 10.51 -0.98 4.80
C GLU A 35 10.37 0.44 5.39
N ALA A 36 9.54 1.30 4.78
CA ALA A 36 9.38 2.68 5.20
C ALA A 36 8.78 2.83 6.60
N VAL A 37 7.78 2.03 6.98
CA VAL A 37 7.16 2.10 8.32
C VAL A 37 8.08 1.70 9.47
N ASP A 38 9.24 1.09 9.18
CA ASP A 38 10.26 0.73 10.18
C ASP A 38 11.65 1.32 9.83
N GLY A 39 11.72 2.24 8.86
CA GLY A 39 12.98 2.63 8.25
C GLY A 39 12.91 3.82 7.29
N ALA A 40 13.54 3.68 6.12
CA ALA A 40 13.76 4.75 5.16
C ALA A 40 12.64 4.85 4.10
N ASP A 41 12.36 6.08 3.65
CA ASP A 41 11.20 6.36 2.80
C ASP A 41 11.46 6.17 1.30
N ALA A 42 12.73 6.13 0.89
CA ALA A 42 13.15 6.21 -0.52
C ALA A 42 12.52 5.12 -1.41
N SER A 43 12.44 3.88 -0.92
CA SER A 43 11.80 2.78 -1.66
C SER A 43 10.32 3.05 -1.90
N LEU A 44 9.62 3.62 -0.90
CA LEU A 44 8.19 3.93 -0.99
C LEU A 44 7.95 5.14 -1.91
N GLU A 45 8.79 6.18 -1.82
CA GLU A 45 8.74 7.37 -2.68
C GLU A 45 8.90 7.03 -4.17
N ALA A 46 9.63 5.96 -4.50
CA ALA A 46 9.79 5.50 -5.88
C ALA A 46 8.52 4.84 -6.46
N VAL A 47 7.60 4.36 -5.60
CA VAL A 47 6.44 3.55 -6.00
C VAL A 47 5.10 4.12 -5.55
N ALA A 48 5.09 5.29 -4.93
CA ALA A 48 3.89 5.97 -4.47
C ALA A 48 3.93 7.46 -4.81
N SER A 49 2.76 8.08 -5.00
CA SER A 49 2.66 9.52 -5.12
C SER A 49 3.02 10.20 -3.79
N PRO A 50 3.48 11.46 -3.79
CA PRO A 50 3.78 12.18 -2.55
C PRO A 50 2.58 12.24 -1.58
N SER A 51 1.36 12.36 -2.10
CA SER A 51 0.14 12.34 -1.30
C SER A 51 -0.12 10.96 -0.66
N ALA A 52 0.17 9.87 -1.39
CA ALA A 52 0.05 8.53 -0.84
C ALA A 52 1.13 8.21 0.19
N VAL A 53 2.37 8.68 -0.02
CA VAL A 53 3.45 8.59 0.99
C VAL A 53 3.02 9.29 2.28
N ALA A 54 2.51 10.52 2.18
CA ALA A 54 2.04 11.27 3.33
C ALA A 54 0.95 10.52 4.11
N GLU A 55 -0.05 9.96 3.43
CA GLU A 55 -1.11 9.21 4.10
C GLU A 55 -0.62 7.86 4.68
N LEU A 56 0.28 7.17 4.00
CA LEU A 56 0.82 5.88 4.43
C LEU A 56 1.73 5.99 5.65
N LEU A 57 2.46 7.10 5.79
CA LEU A 57 3.45 7.30 6.85
C LEU A 57 2.97 8.27 7.94
N HIS A 58 2.04 9.18 7.63
CA HIS A 58 1.58 10.24 8.51
C HIS A 58 0.03 10.33 8.51
N PRO A 59 -0.68 9.22 8.81
CA PRO A 59 -2.13 9.15 8.65
C PRO A 59 -2.84 10.20 9.52
N GLY A 60 -3.65 11.05 8.86
CA GLY A 60 -4.41 12.12 9.53
C GLY A 60 -3.57 13.29 10.05
N ASP A 61 -2.28 13.37 9.72
CA ASP A 61 -1.37 14.42 10.17
C ASP A 61 -0.68 15.12 9.00
N ALA A 62 -1.33 16.17 8.48
CA ALA A 62 -0.76 17.01 7.42
C ALA A 62 0.54 17.72 7.84
N GLY A 63 0.77 17.90 9.15
CA GLY A 63 2.00 18.49 9.69
C GLY A 63 3.16 17.51 9.80
N GLN A 64 2.92 16.20 9.56
CA GLN A 64 3.90 15.12 9.65
C GLN A 64 4.68 15.09 10.97
N SER A 65 4.07 15.58 12.05
CA SER A 65 4.59 15.58 13.42
C SER A 65 4.56 14.19 14.06
N THR A 66 3.69 13.33 13.53
CA THR A 66 3.49 11.95 13.92
C THR A 66 3.83 11.02 12.77
N ARG A 67 4.19 9.77 13.09
CA ARG A 67 4.55 8.75 12.12
C ARG A 67 3.92 7.41 12.49
N LEU A 68 3.37 6.73 11.50
CA LEU A 68 2.99 5.34 11.59
C LEU A 68 4.23 4.47 11.70
N VAL A 69 4.25 3.61 12.71
CA VAL A 69 5.25 2.56 12.87
C VAL A 69 4.55 1.22 12.89
N VAL A 70 5.08 0.27 12.11
CA VAL A 70 4.67 -1.14 12.17
C VAL A 70 5.92 -1.97 12.39
N ARG A 71 6.15 -2.44 13.61
CA ARG A 71 7.29 -3.31 13.90
C ARG A 71 7.00 -4.74 13.50
N GLY A 72 7.96 -5.36 12.82
CA GLY A 72 7.85 -6.72 12.30
C GLY A 72 6.63 -6.90 11.39
N PRO A 73 6.46 -6.05 10.36
CA PRO A 73 5.32 -6.15 9.44
C PRO A 73 5.37 -7.50 8.72
N ARG A 74 4.23 -8.20 8.70
CA ARG A 74 4.07 -9.47 8.00
C ARG A 74 2.90 -9.37 7.03
N VAL A 75 3.21 -9.52 5.75
CA VAL A 75 2.20 -9.61 4.70
C VAL A 75 1.62 -11.01 4.70
N ARG A 76 0.32 -11.13 4.96
CA ARG A 76 -0.40 -12.41 4.95
C ARG A 76 -0.98 -12.69 3.57
N SER A 77 -1.61 -11.68 2.97
CA SER A 77 -2.15 -11.78 1.62
C SER A 77 -2.13 -10.44 0.90
N ILE A 78 -2.01 -10.50 -0.42
CA ILE A 78 -2.22 -9.38 -1.34
C ILE A 78 -3.19 -9.88 -2.40
N ARG A 79 -4.28 -9.15 -2.63
CA ARG A 79 -5.30 -9.48 -3.62
C ARG A 79 -5.56 -8.29 -4.52
N ILE A 80 -5.51 -8.50 -5.84
CA ILE A 80 -6.04 -7.53 -6.81
C ILE A 80 -7.58 -7.61 -6.74
N ALA A 81 -8.20 -6.61 -6.14
CA ALA A 81 -9.63 -6.55 -5.91
C ALA A 81 -10.41 -5.98 -7.11
N ALA A 82 -9.79 -5.05 -7.84
CA ALA A 82 -10.38 -4.46 -9.03
C ALA A 82 -9.30 -3.98 -10.02
N LEU A 83 -9.66 -3.94 -11.30
CA LEU A 83 -8.88 -3.33 -12.37
C LEU A 83 -9.85 -2.52 -13.23
N ASP A 84 -9.56 -1.23 -13.40
CA ASP A 84 -10.35 -0.29 -14.20
C ASP A 84 -9.44 0.36 -15.26
N ALA A 85 -9.54 -0.15 -16.48
CA ALA A 85 -8.83 0.38 -17.66
C ALA A 85 -9.64 1.44 -18.42
N GLY A 86 -10.87 1.76 -17.99
CA GLY A 86 -11.69 2.82 -18.60
C GLY A 86 -11.32 4.22 -18.14
N THR A 87 -10.46 4.34 -17.14
CA THR A 87 -9.94 5.59 -16.58
C THR A 87 -8.58 5.95 -17.19
N SER A 88 -8.23 7.23 -17.17
CA SER A 88 -6.92 7.72 -17.62
C SER A 88 -6.27 8.56 -16.51
N PRO A 89 -5.22 8.05 -15.84
CA PRO A 89 -4.59 6.74 -16.04
C PRO A 89 -5.49 5.58 -15.58
N ALA A 90 -5.23 4.37 -16.11
CA ALA A 90 -5.88 3.15 -15.64
C ALA A 90 -5.54 2.89 -14.17
N THR A 91 -6.45 2.23 -13.44
CA THR A 91 -6.28 1.99 -12.00
C THR A 91 -6.45 0.52 -11.64
N MET A 92 -5.70 0.07 -10.62
CA MET A 92 -5.92 -1.21 -9.94
C MET A 92 -6.17 -0.95 -8.47
N THR A 93 -7.06 -1.72 -7.85
CA THR A 93 -7.26 -1.71 -6.40
C THR A 93 -6.73 -3.00 -5.81
N ILE A 94 -5.92 -2.89 -4.77
CA ILE A 94 -5.41 -4.03 -4.01
C ILE A 94 -5.93 -4.01 -2.57
N ASP A 95 -6.26 -5.19 -2.07
CA ASP A 95 -6.54 -5.46 -0.67
C ASP A 95 -5.36 -6.23 -0.06
N ILE A 96 -4.91 -5.77 1.10
CA ILE A 96 -3.73 -6.30 1.77
C ILE A 96 -4.13 -6.70 3.19
N GLU A 97 -3.76 -7.91 3.60
CA GLU A 97 -3.87 -8.35 5.00
C GLU A 97 -2.48 -8.38 5.63
N LEU A 98 -2.34 -7.68 6.75
CA LEU A 98 -1.08 -7.43 7.44
C LEU A 98 -1.17 -7.86 8.91
N GLY A 99 -0.01 -8.16 9.48
CA GLY A 99 0.17 -8.29 10.92
C GLY A 99 1.42 -7.58 11.39
N GLY A 100 1.45 -7.17 12.66
CA GLY A 100 2.60 -6.52 13.27
C GLY A 100 2.22 -5.73 14.51
N VAL A 101 3.20 -5.09 15.13
CA VAL A 101 2.95 -4.16 16.23
C VAL A 101 2.77 -2.77 15.63
N ARG A 102 1.52 -2.32 15.52
CA ARG A 102 1.15 -1.07 14.85
C ARG A 102 0.83 0.02 15.86
N TYR A 103 1.50 1.15 15.74
CA TYR A 103 1.23 2.33 16.56
C TYR A 103 1.64 3.61 15.82
N VAL A 104 1.11 4.75 16.26
CA VAL A 104 1.54 6.08 15.80
C VAL A 104 2.36 6.70 16.91
N GLU A 105 3.53 7.24 16.58
CA GLU A 105 4.37 7.98 17.51
C GLU A 105 4.59 9.42 17.06
N ASN A 106 4.82 10.32 18.00
CA ASN A 106 5.34 11.65 17.72
C ASN A 106 6.83 11.53 17.37
N ARG A 107 7.25 12.15 16.26
CA ARG A 107 8.60 12.01 15.70
C ARG A 107 9.69 12.68 16.54
N ASP A 108 9.34 13.75 17.25
CA ASP A 108 10.30 14.53 18.03
C ASP A 108 10.55 13.92 19.41
N THR A 109 9.55 13.23 19.97
CA THR A 109 9.56 12.74 21.36
C THR A 109 9.52 11.22 21.47
N ALA A 110 9.24 10.51 20.38
CA ALA A 110 8.89 9.09 20.37
C ALA A 110 7.70 8.72 21.30
N ALA A 111 6.89 9.69 21.74
CA ALA A 111 5.70 9.38 22.52
C ALA A 111 4.67 8.65 21.64
N VAL A 112 4.08 7.56 22.14
CA VAL A 112 2.98 6.88 21.43
C VAL A 112 1.73 7.75 21.53
N VAL A 113 1.18 8.11 20.37
CA VAL A 113 -0.05 8.90 20.25
C VAL A 113 -1.27 8.00 20.10
N SER A 114 -1.12 6.86 19.41
CA SER A 114 -2.18 5.86 19.26
C SER A 114 -1.61 4.45 19.04
N GLY A 115 -2.41 3.42 19.34
CA GLY A 115 -1.99 2.02 19.24
C GLY A 115 -1.16 1.54 20.43
N SER A 116 -0.35 0.49 20.22
CA SER A 116 0.47 -0.12 21.26
C SER A 116 1.84 -0.52 20.72
N ARG A 117 2.89 -0.29 21.51
CA ARG A 117 4.27 -0.72 21.22
C ARG A 117 4.53 -2.21 21.49
N THR A 118 3.57 -2.93 22.08
CA THR A 118 3.77 -4.31 22.52
C THR A 118 2.71 -5.27 22.00
N ALA A 119 1.51 -4.78 21.69
CA ALA A 119 0.43 -5.62 21.20
C ALA A 119 0.56 -5.82 19.69
N ALA A 120 0.78 -7.07 19.26
CA ALA A 120 0.64 -7.44 17.87
C ALA A 120 -0.84 -7.40 17.47
N THR A 121 -1.11 -6.86 16.29
CA THR A 121 -2.46 -6.77 15.71
C THR A 121 -2.44 -7.26 14.27
N SER A 122 -3.60 -7.67 13.77
CA SER A 122 -3.83 -7.89 12.35
C SER A 122 -4.73 -6.79 11.81
N PHE A 123 -4.45 -6.31 10.62
CA PHE A 123 -5.18 -5.21 10.01
C PHE A 123 -5.16 -5.33 8.50
N THR A 124 -6.09 -4.64 7.87
CA THR A 124 -6.25 -4.64 6.42
C THR A 124 -6.06 -3.24 5.87
N GLU A 125 -5.45 -3.17 4.70
CA GLU A 125 -5.25 -1.93 3.96
C GLU A 125 -5.83 -2.10 2.56
N ARG A 126 -6.41 -1.02 2.01
CA ARG A 126 -6.89 -0.99 0.63
C ARG A 126 -6.24 0.15 -0.11
N TRP A 127 -5.49 -0.17 -1.17
CA TRP A 127 -4.75 0.82 -1.95
C TRP A 127 -5.25 0.87 -3.38
N THR A 128 -5.30 2.07 -3.94
CA THR A 128 -5.48 2.28 -5.37
C THR A 128 -4.13 2.62 -5.98
N MET A 129 -3.75 1.87 -7.00
CA MET A 129 -2.58 2.13 -7.82
C MET A 129 -3.00 2.65 -9.20
N ALA A 130 -2.24 3.58 -9.76
CA ALA A 130 -2.45 4.12 -11.10
C ALA A 130 -1.30 3.75 -12.03
N LEU A 131 -1.62 3.53 -13.31
CA LEU A 131 -0.64 3.30 -14.37
C LEU A 131 -0.03 4.63 -14.85
N ASP A 132 0.74 5.28 -13.99
CA ASP A 132 1.31 6.62 -14.20
C ASP A 132 2.80 6.74 -13.78
N GLY A 133 3.43 5.61 -13.49
CA GLY A 133 4.84 5.50 -13.13
C GLY A 133 5.78 5.32 -14.33
N PRO A 134 7.10 5.29 -14.09
CA PRO A 134 8.10 5.01 -15.12
C PRO A 134 8.01 3.56 -15.62
N ASP A 135 8.61 3.26 -16.78
CA ASP A 135 8.51 1.94 -17.41
C ASP A 135 8.95 0.77 -16.51
N GLN A 136 9.96 0.96 -15.66
CA GLN A 136 10.42 -0.07 -14.70
C GLN A 136 9.47 -0.29 -13.50
N GLY A 137 8.51 0.60 -13.29
CA GLY A 137 7.56 0.58 -12.18
C GLY A 137 6.29 1.36 -12.53
N PRO A 138 5.51 0.89 -13.53
CA PRO A 138 4.52 1.74 -14.17
C PRO A 138 3.26 1.93 -13.31
N TRP A 139 3.06 1.06 -12.31
CA TRP A 139 1.96 1.16 -11.36
C TRP A 139 2.45 1.77 -10.04
N ARG A 140 1.88 2.89 -9.62
CA ARG A 140 2.21 3.57 -8.36
C ARG A 140 1.00 3.69 -7.45
N VAL A 141 1.20 3.62 -6.14
CA VAL A 141 0.14 3.90 -5.15
C VAL A 141 -0.23 5.38 -5.23
N VAL A 142 -1.50 5.68 -5.47
CA VAL A 142 -1.99 7.08 -5.58
C VAL A 142 -3.02 7.43 -4.52
N ARG A 143 -3.64 6.43 -3.90
CA ARG A 143 -4.63 6.59 -2.83
C ARG A 143 -4.61 5.39 -1.90
N THR A 144 -4.86 5.65 -0.63
CA THR A 144 -5.09 4.63 0.38
C THR A 144 -6.45 4.85 1.02
N ALA A 145 -7.03 3.76 1.50
CA ALA A 145 -8.21 3.77 2.34
C ALA A 145 -7.94 2.82 3.51
N GLY A 146 -8.01 3.33 4.73
CA GLY A 146 -7.97 2.50 5.92
C GLY A 146 -9.18 1.59 5.95
N VAL A 147 -8.95 0.27 5.99
CA VAL A 147 -10.02 -0.70 6.26
C VAL A 147 -9.95 -1.05 7.74
N ALA A 148 -11.10 -1.01 8.42
CA ALA A 148 -11.19 -1.21 9.86
C ALA A 148 -10.42 -2.46 10.34
N ALA A 149 -9.83 -2.38 11.55
CA ALA A 149 -9.10 -3.49 12.15
C ALA A 149 -9.98 -4.75 12.23
N VAL A 150 -9.45 -5.89 11.77
CA VAL A 150 -10.12 -7.18 11.94
C VAL A 150 -9.89 -7.61 13.38
N ALA A 151 -10.96 -7.74 14.17
CA ALA A 151 -10.87 -8.31 15.50
C ALA A 151 -10.29 -9.73 15.39
N ALA A 152 -9.20 -10.00 16.10
CA ALA A 152 -8.66 -11.34 16.22
C ALA A 152 -9.71 -12.23 16.89
N ALA A 153 -10.10 -13.32 16.23
CA ALA A 153 -10.97 -14.37 16.76
C ALA A 153 -10.25 -15.21 17.84
#